data_AF-A0A9R1ABM9-F1
#
_entry.id   AF-A0A9R1ABM9-F1
#
_cell.length_a   1.000
_cell.length_b   1.000
_cell.length_c   1.000
_cell.angle_alpha   90.00
_cell.angle_beta   90.00
_cell.angle_gamma   90.00
#
_symmetry.space_group_name_H-M   'P 1'
#
loop_
_entity.id
_entity.type
_entity.pdbx_description
1 polymer ?
#
loop_
_entity_poly.entity_id
_entity_poly.type
_entity_poly.pdbx_seq_one_letter_code
_entity_poly.pdbx_strand_id
1 'polypeptide(L)'
;MTVMPPVRHRPAAKRPMWIIVLLCLVCVVLIGAYVYPPRHYSQCYLSASSVCTPFKDWLPSIGRREKTDDEIISAAVIRDILGMPMSTSKNPKIAFMFLTPGSLPFEKLWEKFLQGHEGRYSIYVHASRQKPVHTSSLFVGRDIHSDAVVWGKISMIDAEKRLLANALEDADNQFFVLLSDRFEFLVMNDFLLERFFHHTEISIYSLSQLCSASFI
;
A
#
# COMPACT_ATOMS: atom_id res chain seq x y z
N MET A 1 -55.51 31.48 -78.08
CA MET A 1 -55.27 30.02 -77.91
C MET A 1 -54.32 29.86 -76.74
N THR A 2 -54.76 29.12 -75.73
CA THR A 2 -54.12 28.95 -74.42
C THR A 2 -52.82 28.15 -74.52
N VAL A 3 -51.74 28.70 -73.97
CA VAL A 3 -50.45 28.02 -73.81
C VAL A 3 -50.54 27.09 -72.60
N MET A 4 -50.45 25.77 -72.80
CA MET A 4 -50.21 24.85 -71.69
C MET A 4 -48.70 24.79 -71.40
N PRO A 5 -48.26 24.94 -70.13
CA PRO A 5 -46.86 24.72 -69.78
C PRO A 5 -46.60 23.20 -69.65
N PRO A 6 -45.35 22.76 -69.86
CA PRO A 6 -45.01 21.34 -69.90
C PRO A 6 -45.07 20.69 -68.51
N VAL A 7 -45.51 19.43 -68.49
CA VAL A 7 -45.55 18.57 -67.29
C VAL A 7 -44.14 18.35 -66.75
N ARG A 8 -43.87 18.83 -65.54
CA ARG A 8 -42.60 18.55 -64.83
C ARG A 8 -42.63 17.15 -64.22
N HIS A 9 -41.83 16.24 -64.75
CA HIS A 9 -41.48 15.01 -64.06
C HIS A 9 -40.62 15.34 -62.82
N ARG A 10 -41.12 15.03 -61.62
CA ARG A 10 -40.31 15.01 -60.40
C ARG A 10 -39.37 13.81 -60.46
N PRO A 11 -38.03 13.99 -60.35
CA PRO A 11 -37.15 12.85 -60.17
C PRO A 11 -37.47 12.19 -58.82
N ALA A 12 -37.64 10.87 -58.82
CA ALA A 12 -37.84 10.10 -57.61
C ALA A 12 -36.66 10.34 -56.67
N ALA A 13 -36.94 10.89 -55.48
CA ALA A 13 -35.94 11.12 -54.45
C ALA A 13 -35.29 9.77 -54.12
N LYS A 14 -34.03 9.60 -54.50
CA LYS A 14 -33.22 8.45 -54.07
C LYS A 14 -33.19 8.50 -52.55
N ARG A 15 -33.93 7.60 -51.91
CA ARG A 15 -33.96 7.50 -50.44
C ARG A 15 -32.50 7.31 -49.97
N PRO A 16 -32.08 8.01 -48.91
CA PRO A 16 -30.68 8.05 -48.51
C PRO A 16 -30.30 6.74 -47.80
N MET A 17 -30.19 5.65 -48.58
CA MET A 17 -29.81 4.31 -48.11
C MET A 17 -28.45 4.32 -47.41
N TRP A 18 -27.57 5.26 -47.78
CA TRP A 18 -26.28 5.49 -47.15
C TRP A 18 -26.40 5.86 -45.66
N ILE A 19 -27.44 6.60 -45.27
CA ILE A 19 -27.66 6.97 -43.86
C ILE A 19 -27.96 5.72 -43.03
N ILE A 20 -28.76 4.80 -43.56
CA ILE A 20 -29.11 3.53 -42.89
C ILE A 20 -27.86 2.67 -42.73
N VAL A 21 -27.03 2.55 -43.78
CA VAL A 21 -25.78 1.79 -43.73
C VAL A 21 -24.81 2.37 -42.70
N LEU A 22 -24.69 3.70 -42.65
CA LEU A 22 -23.80 4.39 -41.72
C LEU A 22 -24.28 4.21 -40.27
N LEU A 23 -25.59 4.30 -40.04
CA LEU A 23 -26.21 4.02 -38.74
C LEU A 23 -25.96 2.57 -38.30
N CYS A 24 -26.15 1.59 -39.20
CA CYS A 24 -25.89 0.18 -38.91
C CYS A 24 -24.42 -0.07 -38.55
N LEU A 25 -23.48 0.56 -39.27
CA LEU A 25 -22.05 0.41 -39.01
C LEU A 25 -21.68 0.95 -37.62
N VAL A 26 -22.21 2.12 -37.24
CA VAL A 26 -22.00 2.69 -35.90
C VAL A 26 -22.57 1.77 -34.80
N CYS A 27 -23.79 1.24 -35.00
CA CYS A 27 -24.40 0.32 -34.03
C CYS A 27 -23.56 -0.96 -33.83
N VAL A 28 -23.03 -1.55 -34.90
CA VAL A 28 -22.18 -2.74 -34.80
C VAL A 28 -20.88 -2.46 -34.03
N VAL A 29 -20.26 -1.30 -34.25
CA VAL A 29 -19.05 -0.90 -33.52
C VAL A 29 -19.33 -0.71 -32.03
N LEU A 30 -20.44 -0.06 -31.69
CA LEU A 30 -20.85 0.15 -30.30
C LEU A 30 -21.17 -1.18 -29.58
N ILE A 31 -21.88 -2.09 -30.26
CA ILE A 31 -22.16 -3.43 -29.73
C ILE A 31 -20.86 -4.22 -29.55
N GLY A 32 -19.93 -4.14 -30.51
CA GLY A 32 -18.61 -4.76 -30.42
C GLY A 32 -17.81 -4.27 -29.20
N ALA A 33 -17.78 -2.96 -28.96
CA ALA A 33 -17.11 -2.37 -27.79
C ALA A 33 -17.79 -2.74 -26.46
N TYR A 34 -19.12 -2.91 -26.46
CA TYR A 34 -19.89 -3.32 -25.29
C TYR A 34 -19.71 -4.81 -24.95
N VAL A 35 -19.71 -5.69 -25.98
CA VAL A 35 -19.57 -7.14 -25.82
C VAL A 35 -18.12 -7.55 -25.55
N TYR A 36 -17.14 -6.80 -26.09
CA TYR A 36 -15.71 -7.03 -25.86
C TYR A 36 -15.08 -5.81 -25.17
N PRO A 37 -15.29 -5.61 -23.85
CA PRO A 37 -14.61 -4.56 -23.12
C PRO A 37 -13.09 -4.82 -23.15
N PRO A 38 -12.26 -3.86 -23.60
CA PRO A 38 -10.82 -4.05 -23.68
C PRO A 38 -10.25 -4.22 -22.27
N ARG A 39 -9.82 -5.43 -21.94
CA ARG A 39 -9.29 -5.77 -20.61
C ARG A 39 -7.85 -5.32 -20.34
N HIS A 40 -7.23 -4.54 -21.21
CA HIS A 40 -5.99 -3.83 -20.89
C HIS A 40 -5.78 -2.68 -21.87
N TYR A 41 -5.94 -1.44 -21.39
CA TYR A 41 -5.61 -0.24 -22.14
C TYR A 41 -4.17 0.18 -21.79
N SER A 42 -3.21 -0.13 -22.66
CA SER A 42 -1.99 0.69 -22.76
C SER A 42 -2.33 1.87 -23.67
N GLN A 43 -2.44 3.07 -23.10
CA GLN A 43 -2.74 4.31 -23.82
C GLN A 43 -1.62 4.70 -24.80
N CYS A 44 -1.47 4.06 -25.96
CA CYS A 44 -0.48 4.48 -26.96
C CYS A 44 -0.93 4.18 -28.40
N TYR A 45 -2.10 4.66 -28.84
CA TYR A 45 -2.55 4.45 -30.22
C TYR A 45 -2.88 5.70 -31.04
N LEU A 46 -2.83 6.91 -30.46
CA LEU A 46 -3.28 8.11 -31.20
C LEU A 46 -2.33 9.32 -31.17
N SER A 47 -1.12 9.18 -30.63
CA SER A 47 -0.12 10.25 -30.71
C SER A 47 1.27 9.66 -30.79
N ALA A 48 1.92 9.85 -31.94
CA ALA A 48 3.35 9.59 -32.14
C ALA A 48 4.19 10.66 -31.43
N SER A 49 4.04 10.79 -30.10
CA SER A 49 4.98 11.52 -29.28
C SER A 49 5.97 10.52 -28.69
N SER A 50 7.22 10.93 -28.62
CA SER A 50 8.39 10.22 -28.07
C SER A 50 8.28 9.83 -26.57
N VAL A 51 7.07 9.81 -26.02
CA VAL A 51 6.75 9.63 -24.59
C VAL A 51 6.17 8.23 -24.31
N CYS A 52 5.91 7.42 -25.33
CA CYS A 52 5.56 6.01 -25.18
C CYS A 52 6.79 5.10 -25.37
N THR A 53 7.83 5.26 -24.54
CA THR A 53 8.77 4.15 -24.31
C THR A 53 8.26 3.39 -23.07
N PRO A 54 8.24 2.05 -23.08
CA PRO A 54 8.04 1.29 -21.86
C PRO A 54 8.99 1.82 -20.78
N PHE A 55 8.53 2.03 -19.54
CA PHE A 55 9.37 2.45 -18.40
C PHE A 55 10.66 1.61 -18.26
N LYS A 56 10.67 0.42 -18.84
CA LYS A 56 11.80 -0.49 -18.97
C LYS A 56 13.01 0.10 -19.74
N ASP A 57 12.80 1.06 -20.64
CA ASP A 57 13.87 1.71 -21.41
C ASP A 57 14.50 2.91 -20.66
N TRP A 58 13.78 3.46 -19.67
CA TRP A 58 14.28 4.53 -18.77
C TRP A 58 15.08 3.98 -17.60
N LEU A 59 14.91 2.70 -17.27
CA LEU A 59 15.82 2.01 -16.38
C LEU A 59 17.11 1.79 -17.17
N PRO A 60 18.27 2.34 -16.75
CA PRO A 60 19.53 1.93 -17.35
C PRO A 60 19.55 0.40 -17.33
N SER A 61 19.99 -0.22 -18.43
CA SER A 61 20.19 -1.66 -18.44
C SER A 61 21.14 -1.96 -17.29
N ILE A 62 20.60 -2.40 -16.16
CA ILE A 62 21.38 -2.91 -15.05
C ILE A 62 21.95 -4.20 -15.61
N GLY A 63 23.07 -4.07 -16.31
CA GLY A 63 23.95 -5.17 -16.60
C GLY A 63 24.12 -5.88 -15.29
N ARG A 64 23.93 -7.20 -15.29
CA ARG A 64 23.98 -8.03 -14.10
C ARG A 64 25.32 -7.76 -13.42
N ARG A 65 25.33 -6.84 -12.44
CA ARG A 65 26.49 -6.55 -11.61
C ARG A 65 26.86 -7.85 -10.93
N GLU A 66 28.13 -8.19 -10.95
CA GLU A 66 28.65 -9.29 -10.17
C GLU A 66 28.44 -8.95 -8.69
N LYS A 67 27.72 -9.83 -7.98
CA LYS A 67 27.43 -9.64 -6.57
C LYS A 67 28.70 -9.87 -5.78
N THR A 68 28.93 -9.02 -4.78
CA THR A 68 29.98 -9.23 -3.78
C THR A 68 29.69 -10.48 -2.94
N ASP A 69 30.72 -11.08 -2.36
CA ASP A 69 30.54 -12.27 -1.50
C ASP A 69 29.55 -12.00 -0.35
N ASP A 70 29.59 -10.81 0.25
CA ASP A 70 28.64 -10.39 1.29
C ASP A 70 27.19 -10.37 0.79
N GLU A 71 26.94 -9.90 -0.44
CA GLU A 71 25.62 -9.90 -1.07
C GLU A 71 25.15 -11.33 -1.39
N ILE A 72 26.07 -12.22 -1.78
CA ILE A 72 25.77 -13.63 -2.05
C ILE A 72 25.38 -14.35 -0.76
N ILE A 73 26.18 -14.18 0.30
CA ILE A 73 25.93 -14.76 1.63
C ILE A 73 24.60 -14.23 2.18
N SER A 74 24.39 -12.92 2.13
CA SER A 74 23.14 -12.29 2.59
C SER A 74 21.94 -12.82 1.82
N ALA A 75 22.04 -12.97 0.50
CA ALA A 75 20.96 -13.52 -0.33
C ALA A 75 20.66 -14.99 -0.03
N ALA A 76 21.68 -15.80 0.29
CA ALA A 76 21.52 -17.19 0.68
C ALA A 76 20.79 -17.29 2.03
N VAL A 77 21.21 -16.51 3.02
CA VAL A 77 20.57 -16.45 4.35
C VAL A 77 19.13 -15.97 4.26
N ILE A 78 18.87 -14.88 3.51
CA ILE A 78 17.51 -14.38 3.31
C ILE A 78 16.62 -15.44 2.66
N ARG A 79 17.11 -16.14 1.64
CA ARG A 79 16.34 -17.22 0.99
C ARG A 79 16.00 -18.33 1.99
N ASP A 80 16.95 -18.73 2.82
CA ASP A 80 16.75 -19.77 3.81
C ASP A 80 15.70 -19.35 4.84
N ILE A 81 15.83 -18.14 5.41
CA ILE A 81 14.84 -17.56 6.34
C ILE A 81 13.44 -17.50 5.71
N LEU A 82 13.34 -17.05 4.46
CA LEU A 82 12.06 -16.99 3.74
C LEU A 82 11.49 -18.38 3.40
N GLY A 83 12.33 -19.41 3.36
CA GLY A 83 11.95 -20.80 3.13
C GLY A 83 11.64 -21.58 4.41
N MET A 84 11.99 -21.04 5.58
CA MET A 84 11.69 -21.67 6.87
C MET A 84 10.18 -21.67 7.12
N PRO A 85 9.62 -22.76 7.67
CA PRO A 85 8.23 -22.78 8.08
C PRO A 85 8.02 -21.76 9.20
N MET A 86 6.99 -20.91 9.08
CA MET A 86 6.63 -19.98 10.13
C MET A 86 6.34 -20.75 11.41
N SER A 87 7.04 -20.43 12.50
CA SER A 87 6.82 -21.06 13.79
C SER A 87 5.41 -20.77 14.27
N THR A 88 4.57 -21.80 14.35
CA THR A 88 3.23 -21.69 14.93
C THR A 88 3.38 -21.51 16.43
N SER A 89 3.45 -20.25 16.89
CA SER A 89 3.45 -19.96 18.32
C SER A 89 2.13 -20.42 18.94
N LYS A 90 2.22 -21.01 20.13
CA LYS A 90 1.05 -21.39 20.93
C LYS A 90 0.28 -20.16 21.43
N ASN A 91 0.94 -19.01 21.52
CA ASN A 91 0.39 -17.75 22.04
C ASN A 91 0.80 -16.59 21.12
N PRO A 92 0.14 -16.40 19.97
CA PRO A 92 0.49 -15.34 19.03
C PRO A 92 0.32 -13.95 19.68
N LYS A 93 1.33 -13.10 19.49
CA LYS A 93 1.39 -11.73 19.99
C LYS A 93 1.43 -10.70 18.86
N ILE A 94 0.99 -9.50 19.20
CA ILE A 94 1.13 -8.30 18.38
C ILE A 94 2.28 -7.44 18.92
N ALA A 95 3.28 -7.18 18.09
CA ALA A 95 4.33 -6.21 18.37
C ALA A 95 3.88 -4.79 18.02
N PHE A 96 3.58 -4.00 19.04
CA PHE A 96 3.39 -2.55 18.90
C PHE A 96 4.74 -1.85 18.96
N MET A 97 5.10 -1.21 17.86
CA MET A 97 6.35 -0.49 17.68
C MET A 97 6.04 1.00 17.57
N PHE A 98 6.51 1.79 18.54
CA PHE A 98 6.26 3.22 18.59
C PHE A 98 7.53 3.99 18.21
N LEU A 99 7.45 4.82 17.18
CA LEU A 99 8.50 5.75 16.79
C LEU A 99 8.10 7.17 17.19
N THR A 100 8.75 7.70 18.23
CA THR A 100 8.40 8.99 18.84
C THR A 100 9.61 9.93 18.91
N PRO A 101 9.42 11.25 18.94
CA PRO A 101 10.51 12.19 19.20
C PRO A 101 10.97 12.19 20.66
N GLY A 102 10.11 11.80 21.61
CA GLY A 102 10.37 11.79 23.05
C GLY A 102 9.37 10.88 23.79
N SER A 103 8.81 11.34 24.92
CA SER A 103 7.73 10.61 25.62
C SER A 103 6.53 10.35 24.70
N LEU A 104 5.96 9.15 24.79
CA LEU A 104 4.83 8.73 23.98
C LEU A 104 3.58 9.56 24.38
N PRO A 105 2.90 10.22 23.44
CA PRO A 105 1.63 10.87 23.76
C PRO A 105 0.57 9.81 24.09
N PHE A 106 -0.36 10.17 24.97
CA PHE A 106 -1.51 9.32 25.32
C PHE A 106 -1.17 7.96 25.95
N GLU A 107 -0.03 7.80 26.64
CA GLU A 107 0.33 6.55 27.34
C GLU A 107 -0.79 5.97 28.21
N LYS A 108 -1.50 6.82 28.98
CA LYS A 108 -2.64 6.37 29.82
C LYS A 108 -3.82 5.84 29.01
N LEU A 109 -3.99 6.29 27.78
CA LEU A 109 -5.04 5.81 26.89
C LEU A 109 -4.64 4.46 26.29
N TRP A 110 -3.37 4.32 25.88
CA TRP A 110 -2.81 3.03 25.47
C TRP A 110 -2.86 2.00 26.59
N GLU A 111 -2.59 2.40 27.84
CA GLU A 111 -2.71 1.54 29.01
C GLU A 111 -4.13 1.00 29.15
N LYS A 112 -5.14 1.86 29.04
CA LYS A 112 -6.56 1.44 29.06
C LYS A 112 -6.92 0.57 27.86
N PHE A 113 -6.42 0.91 26.67
CA PHE A 113 -6.67 0.19 25.43
C PHE A 113 -6.11 -1.23 25.46
N LEU A 114 -4.96 -1.43 26.12
CA LEU A 114 -4.28 -2.71 26.21
C LEU A 114 -4.61 -3.50 27.49
N GLN A 115 -5.42 -2.92 28.38
CA GLN A 115 -5.84 -3.55 29.61
C GLN A 115 -6.66 -4.82 29.32
N GLY A 116 -6.41 -5.90 30.06
CA GLY A 116 -7.10 -7.18 29.88
C GLY A 116 -6.61 -8.02 28.68
N HIS A 117 -5.58 -7.54 27.97
CA HIS A 117 -4.97 -8.24 26.84
C HIS A 117 -3.54 -8.69 27.16
N GLU A 118 -3.18 -8.78 28.45
CA GLU A 118 -1.83 -9.08 28.88
C GLU A 118 -1.35 -10.43 28.32
N GLY A 119 -0.12 -10.45 27.80
CA GLY A 119 0.47 -11.65 27.16
C GLY A 119 0.09 -11.87 25.70
N ARG A 120 -0.82 -11.06 25.13
CA ARG A 120 -1.15 -11.08 23.69
C ARG A 120 -0.47 -9.98 22.88
N TYR A 121 0.38 -9.18 23.50
CA TYR A 121 1.12 -8.11 22.84
C TYR A 121 2.50 -7.89 23.45
N SER A 122 3.36 -7.28 22.65
CA SER A 122 4.70 -6.82 23.00
C SER A 122 4.83 -5.36 22.59
N ILE A 123 5.48 -4.54 23.43
CA ILE A 123 5.63 -3.09 23.20
C ILE A 123 7.10 -2.76 23.07
N TYR A 124 7.42 -1.98 22.04
CA TYR A 124 8.75 -1.49 21.72
C TYR A 124 8.65 0.01 21.42
N VAL A 125 9.45 0.82 22.11
CA VAL A 125 9.41 2.29 21.96
C VAL A 125 10.77 2.78 21.52
N HIS A 126 10.82 3.56 20.46
CA HIS A 126 12.02 4.23 20.00
C HIS A 126 11.83 5.75 20.08
N ALA A 127 12.50 6.37 21.06
CA ALA A 127 12.49 7.80 21.25
C ALA A 127 13.73 8.45 20.60
N SER A 128 13.50 9.33 19.62
CA SER A 128 14.54 9.90 18.76
C SER A 128 15.43 10.95 19.44
N ARG A 129 14.88 11.83 20.28
CA ARG A 129 15.61 13.02 20.75
C ARG A 129 15.94 13.00 22.23
N GLN A 130 15.10 12.37 23.04
CA GLN A 130 15.19 12.43 24.49
C GLN A 130 14.86 11.08 25.08
N LYS A 131 15.47 10.77 26.23
CA LYS A 131 15.05 9.62 27.03
C LYS A 131 13.62 9.89 27.51
N PRO A 132 12.63 9.05 27.13
CA PRO A 132 11.26 9.29 27.49
C PRO A 132 11.09 9.11 29.00
N VAL A 133 10.24 9.95 29.58
CA VAL A 133 9.72 9.74 30.92
C VAL A 133 8.33 9.14 30.75
N HIS A 134 8.17 7.90 31.18
CA HIS A 134 6.89 7.20 31.12
C HIS A 134 6.04 7.57 32.32
N THR A 135 4.78 7.89 32.04
CA THR A 135 3.74 8.10 33.04
C THR A 135 3.02 6.79 33.36
N SER A 136 2.94 5.88 32.40
CA SER A 136 2.32 4.57 32.58
C SER A 136 3.38 3.50 32.87
N SER A 137 3.08 2.59 33.79
CA SER A 137 3.96 1.45 34.12
C SER A 137 4.14 0.50 32.94
N LEU A 138 3.20 0.49 31.99
CA LEU A 138 3.19 -0.40 30.84
C LEU A 138 4.40 -0.20 29.90
N PHE A 139 4.90 1.03 29.81
CA PHE A 139 5.98 1.41 28.90
C PHE A 139 7.36 1.42 29.56
N VAL A 140 7.43 1.27 30.89
CA VAL A 140 8.70 1.30 31.63
C VAL A 140 9.60 0.15 31.18
N GLY A 141 10.82 0.49 30.74
CA GLY A 141 11.82 -0.48 30.29
C GLY A 141 11.56 -1.05 28.89
N ARG A 142 10.65 -0.44 28.11
CA ARG A 142 10.36 -0.83 26.71
C ARG A 142 11.11 0.00 25.67
N ASP A 143 11.98 0.88 26.12
CA ASP A 143 12.76 1.79 25.28
C ASP A 143 13.91 1.07 24.58
N ILE A 144 13.96 1.22 23.25
CA ILE A 144 15.08 0.85 22.41
C ILE A 144 15.87 2.11 22.09
N HIS A 145 17.14 2.10 22.48
CA HIS A 145 18.05 3.20 22.20
C HIS A 145 18.62 3.10 20.77
N SER A 146 18.61 4.22 20.05
CA SER A 146 19.37 4.40 18.80
C SER A 146 19.71 5.88 18.57
N ASP A 147 20.39 6.15 17.46
CA ASP A 147 20.79 7.49 17.06
C ASP A 147 19.60 8.41 16.82
N ALA A 148 19.87 9.72 16.86
CA ALA A 148 18.86 10.73 16.65
C ALA A 148 18.20 10.58 15.26
N VAL A 149 16.86 10.50 15.25
CA VAL A 149 16.09 10.36 14.01
C VAL A 149 15.70 11.72 13.47
N VAL A 150 16.10 12.00 12.24
CA VAL A 150 15.67 13.16 11.47
C VAL A 150 14.57 12.76 10.49
N TRP A 151 13.52 13.58 10.41
CA TRP A 151 12.38 13.33 9.51
C TRP A 151 12.81 13.38 8.04
N GLY A 152 12.32 12.43 7.24
CA GLY A 152 12.66 12.32 5.80
C GLY A 152 14.12 11.94 5.51
N LYS A 153 14.87 11.45 6.50
CA LYS A 153 16.26 11.00 6.34
C LYS A 153 16.39 9.49 6.58
N ILE A 154 17.51 8.92 6.12
CA ILE A 154 17.83 7.48 6.26
C ILE A 154 17.79 7.02 7.73
N SER A 155 18.11 7.92 8.67
CA SER A 155 18.04 7.67 10.12
C SER A 155 16.66 7.20 10.59
N MET A 156 15.58 7.57 9.89
CA MET A 156 14.23 7.09 10.21
C MET A 156 14.08 5.62 9.87
N ILE A 157 14.56 5.22 8.70
CA ILE A 157 14.55 3.84 8.24
C ILE A 157 15.43 2.99 9.18
N ASP A 158 16.56 3.52 9.63
CA ASP A 158 17.46 2.81 10.55
C ASP A 158 16.80 2.58 11.92
N ALA A 159 16.05 3.55 12.44
CA ALA A 159 15.27 3.40 13.66
C ALA A 159 14.12 2.39 13.51
N GLU A 160 13.40 2.42 12.39
CA GLU A 160 12.35 1.43 12.08
C GLU A 160 12.90 0.02 11.98
N LYS A 161 14.03 -0.16 11.28
CA LYS A 161 14.74 -1.45 11.20
C LYS A 161 15.14 -1.96 12.58
N ARG A 162 15.58 -1.07 13.46
CA ARG A 162 15.99 -1.44 14.81
C ARG A 162 14.80 -1.82 15.68
N LEU A 163 13.67 -1.10 15.59
CA LEU A 163 12.40 -1.51 16.20
C LEU A 163 11.99 -2.90 15.74
N LEU A 164 11.98 -3.12 14.42
CA LEU A 164 11.60 -4.40 13.84
C LEU A 164 12.54 -5.53 14.25
N ALA A 165 13.86 -5.28 14.29
CA ALA A 165 14.84 -6.28 14.73
C ALA A 165 14.60 -6.75 16.17
N ASN A 166 14.30 -5.82 17.10
CA ASN A 166 13.97 -6.18 18.49
C ASN A 166 12.62 -6.90 18.59
N ALA A 167 11.66 -6.53 17.73
CA ALA A 167 10.37 -7.19 17.69
C ALA A 167 10.45 -8.62 17.14
N LEU A 168 11.35 -8.88 16.19
CA LEU A 168 11.57 -10.20 15.60
C LEU A 168 12.32 -11.18 16.54
N GLU A 169 12.92 -10.69 17.62
CA GLU A 169 13.60 -11.54 18.60
C GLU A 169 12.60 -12.40 19.40
N ASP A 170 11.37 -11.91 19.60
CA ASP A 170 10.29 -12.69 20.19
C ASP A 170 9.55 -13.48 19.10
N ALA A 171 9.77 -14.79 19.05
CA ALA A 171 9.16 -15.70 18.09
C ALA A 171 7.62 -15.82 18.22
N ASP A 172 7.05 -15.34 19.32
CA ASP A 172 5.59 -15.26 19.49
C ASP A 172 4.97 -14.08 18.74
N ASN A 173 5.76 -13.06 18.38
CA ASN A 173 5.27 -11.92 17.62
C ASN A 173 4.98 -12.33 16.18
N GLN A 174 3.70 -12.33 15.81
CA GLN A 174 3.25 -12.67 14.46
C GLN A 174 2.80 -11.44 13.67
N PHE A 175 2.34 -10.40 14.37
CA PHE A 175 1.86 -9.16 13.77
C PHE A 175 2.71 -7.99 14.26
N PHE A 176 3.02 -7.07 13.34
CA PHE A 176 3.87 -5.92 13.60
C PHE A 176 3.09 -4.65 13.26
N VAL A 177 2.88 -3.79 14.24
CA VAL A 177 2.15 -2.53 14.08
C VAL A 177 3.12 -1.39 14.38
N LEU A 178 3.51 -0.65 13.33
CA LEU A 178 4.34 0.53 13.46
C LEU A 178 3.45 1.78 13.63
N LEU A 179 3.69 2.53 14.71
CA LEU A 179 2.93 3.71 15.09
C LEU A 179 3.86 4.92 15.24
N SER A 180 3.37 6.06 14.79
CA SER A 180 4.05 7.35 14.87
C SER A 180 3.43 8.25 15.91
N ASP A 181 4.19 9.23 16.36
CA ASP A 181 3.71 10.33 17.21
C ASP A 181 2.51 11.09 16.62
N ARG A 182 2.33 11.05 15.29
CA ARG A 182 1.19 11.67 14.58
C ARG A 182 -0.04 10.75 14.45
N PHE A 183 0.02 9.55 15.00
CA PHE A 183 -1.07 8.60 14.92
C PHE A 183 -2.30 9.12 15.69
N GLU A 184 -3.40 9.32 14.97
CA GLU A 184 -4.66 9.72 15.59
C GLU A 184 -5.33 8.48 16.21
N PHE A 185 -5.38 8.44 17.53
CA PHE A 185 -5.95 7.31 18.28
C PHE A 185 -7.39 6.96 17.85
N LEU A 186 -8.17 7.92 17.32
CA LEU A 186 -9.52 7.72 16.80
C LEU A 186 -9.59 6.77 15.59
N VAL A 187 -8.48 6.54 14.91
CA VAL A 187 -8.38 5.53 13.84
C VAL A 187 -8.30 4.13 14.46
N MET A 188 -7.78 4.00 15.68
CA MET A 188 -7.68 2.74 16.44
C MET A 188 -8.83 2.62 17.44
N ASN A 189 -10.02 2.23 16.95
CA ASN A 189 -11.18 2.01 17.82
C ASN A 189 -11.21 0.58 18.37
N ASP A 190 -11.99 0.37 19.44
CA ASP A 190 -12.20 -0.94 20.10
C ASP A 190 -12.60 -2.05 19.11
N PHE A 191 -13.28 -1.69 18.02
CA PHE A 191 -13.63 -2.64 16.95
C PHE A 191 -12.39 -3.21 16.23
N LEU A 192 -11.37 -2.39 15.97
CA LEU A 192 -10.12 -2.86 15.38
C LEU A 192 -9.35 -3.70 16.40
N LEU A 193 -9.33 -3.31 17.68
CA LEU A 193 -8.71 -4.07 18.77
C LEU A 193 -9.26 -5.50 18.85
N GLU A 194 -10.59 -5.64 18.98
CA GLU A 194 -11.27 -6.94 18.96
C GLU A 194 -10.87 -7.73 17.71
N ARG A 195 -10.90 -7.10 16.54
CA ARG A 195 -10.52 -7.81 15.31
C ARG A 195 -9.05 -8.25 15.29
N PHE A 196 -8.14 -7.44 15.81
CA PHE A 196 -6.72 -7.78 15.92
C PHE A 196 -6.46 -8.92 16.90
N PHE A 197 -7.15 -8.95 18.04
CA PHE A 197 -6.96 -9.95 19.08
C PHE A 197 -7.80 -11.22 18.91
N HIS A 198 -8.89 -11.17 18.14
CA HIS A 198 -9.86 -12.26 17.95
C HIS A 198 -9.74 -12.94 16.57
N HIS A 199 -9.23 -12.24 15.55
CA HIS A 199 -8.88 -12.82 14.25
C HIS A 199 -7.36 -12.74 14.03
N THR A 200 -6.66 -13.82 14.37
CA THR A 200 -5.25 -14.06 14.00
C THR A 200 -5.03 -14.30 12.50
N GLU A 201 -5.95 -13.84 11.65
CA GLU A 201 -5.91 -13.96 10.18
C GLU A 201 -5.78 -12.61 9.47
N ILE A 202 -5.42 -11.52 10.17
CA ILE A 202 -5.03 -10.27 9.50
C ILE A 202 -3.55 -10.35 9.13
N SER A 203 -3.25 -11.15 8.10
CA SER A 203 -1.98 -11.06 7.40
C SER A 203 -1.80 -9.64 6.86
N ILE A 204 -0.57 -9.14 7.00
CA ILE A 204 -0.09 -7.78 6.77
C ILE A 204 -0.46 -7.30 5.36
N TYR A 205 -1.65 -6.71 5.19
CA TYR A 205 -1.96 -5.83 4.07
C TYR A 205 -2.95 -4.77 4.54
N SER A 206 -2.50 -3.51 4.51
CA SER A 206 -3.33 -2.31 4.68
C SER A 206 -3.63 -1.83 6.11
N LEU A 207 -2.58 -1.51 6.86
CA LEU A 207 -2.56 -0.20 7.54
C LEU A 207 -1.50 0.74 6.95
N SER A 208 -0.70 0.31 5.97
CA SER A 208 0.15 1.22 5.20
C SER A 208 -0.66 2.18 4.31
N GLN A 209 -1.91 1.86 3.94
CA GLN A 209 -2.75 2.76 3.14
C GLN A 209 -3.46 3.84 3.97
N LEU A 210 -3.58 3.66 5.29
CA LEU A 210 -4.08 4.70 6.21
C LEU A 210 -2.94 5.40 6.98
N CYS A 211 -1.82 4.72 7.27
CA CYS A 211 -0.66 5.34 7.94
C CYS A 211 0.40 5.94 7.00
N SER A 212 0.46 5.58 5.70
CA SER A 212 1.37 6.30 4.77
C SER A 212 0.93 7.74 4.53
N ALA A 213 -0.33 8.08 4.80
CA ALA A 213 -0.81 9.45 4.69
C ALA A 213 -0.30 10.38 5.82
N SER A 214 0.46 9.86 6.79
CA SER A 214 1.08 10.68 7.86
C SER A 214 2.62 10.64 7.87
N PHE A 215 3.24 10.04 6.86
CA PHE A 215 4.71 10.05 6.70
C PHE A 215 5.20 10.59 5.34
N ILE A 216 4.30 11.12 4.50
CA ILE A 216 4.65 11.93 3.32
C ILE A 216 4.10 13.33 3.52
#